data_AF-A0A9W6PC35-F1
#
_entry.id   AF-A0A9W6PC35-F1
#
_cell.length_a   1.000
_cell.length_b   1.000
_cell.length_c   1.000
_cell.angle_alpha   90.00
_cell.angle_beta   90.00
_cell.angle_gamma   90.00
#
_symmetry.space_group_name_H-M   'P 1'
#
loop_
_entity.id
_entity.type
_entity.pdbx_description
1 polymer ?
#
loop_
_entity_poly.entity_id
_entity_poly.type
_entity_poly.pdbx_seq_one_letter_code
_entity_poly.pdbx_strand_id
1 'polypeptide(L)'
;MERGARLDAQEAALDALLAVLGVEVRTEPDERVAALDARAPGYAQYHRIGHKRQAAYRHLAEDRAAARTHYGPVLDALLADDDPSSPCWLAQVLVLAGGRRRLQEELVAAVEGGPPLRQACAVGAWRWADAPYGDLAERFRAARREAARHAADPWVHERLADSGPRSNG
;
A
#
# COMPACT_ATOMS: atom_id res chain seq x y z
N MET A 1 12.45 -6.46 -8.64
CA MET A 1 11.60 -5.38 -9.16
C MET A 1 12.31 -4.10 -8.81
N GLU A 2 12.44 -3.18 -9.76
CA GLU A 2 13.21 -1.96 -9.53
C GLU A 2 12.46 -0.97 -8.64
N ARG A 3 13.19 -0.21 -7.83
CA ARG A 3 12.58 0.78 -6.92
C ARG A 3 11.80 1.86 -7.68
N GLY A 4 12.31 2.32 -8.83
CA GLY A 4 11.63 3.31 -9.68
C GLY A 4 10.25 2.83 -10.11
N ALA A 5 10.16 1.62 -10.68
CA ALA A 5 8.88 1.04 -11.09
C ALA A 5 7.85 0.93 -9.97
N ARG A 6 8.29 0.69 -8.71
CA ARG A 6 7.39 0.68 -7.55
C ARG A 6 6.90 2.07 -7.19
N LEU A 7 7.80 3.05 -7.17
CA LEU A 7 7.42 4.44 -6.92
C LEU A 7 6.48 4.97 -8.02
N ASP A 8 6.71 4.62 -9.29
CA ASP A 8 5.84 4.99 -10.39
C ASP A 8 4.43 4.40 -10.24
N ALA A 9 4.34 3.10 -9.92
CA ALA A 9 3.06 2.45 -9.68
C ALA A 9 2.30 3.04 -8.49
N GLN A 10 3.03 3.35 -7.42
CA GLN A 10 2.46 4.01 -6.24
C GLN A 10 1.97 5.43 -6.54
N GLU A 11 2.78 6.22 -7.23
CA GLU A 11 2.43 7.58 -7.62
C GLU A 11 1.20 7.58 -8.55
N ALA A 12 1.16 6.68 -9.54
CA ALA A 12 0.03 6.53 -10.45
C ALA A 12 -1.27 6.12 -9.73
N ALA A 13 -1.21 5.20 -8.77
CA ALA A 13 -2.38 4.80 -7.99
C ALA A 13 -2.91 5.93 -7.11
N LEU A 14 -2.01 6.73 -6.51
CA LEU A 14 -2.40 7.92 -5.76
C LEU A 14 -2.95 9.03 -6.65
N ASP A 15 -2.40 9.23 -7.85
CA ASP A 15 -2.93 10.20 -8.82
C ASP A 15 -4.33 9.82 -9.28
N ALA A 16 -4.57 8.54 -9.57
CA ALA A 16 -5.91 8.05 -9.88
C ALA A 16 -6.89 8.25 -8.72
N LEU A 17 -6.46 7.99 -7.48
CA LEU A 17 -7.27 8.23 -6.29
C LEU A 17 -7.59 9.73 -6.12
N LEU A 18 -6.59 10.60 -6.21
CA LEU A 18 -6.78 12.04 -6.05
C LEU A 18 -7.69 12.62 -7.14
N ALA A 19 -7.58 12.12 -8.37
CA ALA A 19 -8.45 12.50 -9.48
C ALA A 19 -9.92 12.18 -9.20
N VAL A 20 -10.23 10.97 -8.69
CA VAL A 20 -11.63 10.61 -8.37
C VAL A 20 -12.16 11.34 -7.13
N LEU A 21 -11.28 11.75 -6.22
CA LEU A 21 -11.65 12.59 -5.06
C LEU A 21 -11.76 14.07 -5.40
N GLY A 22 -11.34 14.50 -6.59
CA GLY A 22 -11.28 15.92 -6.96
C GLY A 22 -10.30 16.72 -6.10
N VAL A 23 -9.21 16.09 -5.62
CA VAL A 23 -8.22 16.72 -4.76
C VAL A 23 -6.97 17.06 -5.56
N GLU A 24 -6.62 18.34 -5.62
CA GLU A 24 -5.36 18.80 -6.19
C GLU A 24 -4.25 18.83 -5.15
N VAL A 25 -3.07 18.33 -5.52
CA VAL A 25 -1.86 18.41 -4.70
C VAL A 25 -0.81 19.19 -5.46
N ARG A 26 -0.41 20.34 -4.91
CA ARG A 26 0.70 21.13 -5.43
C ARG A 26 1.93 20.86 -4.57
N THR A 27 3.02 20.46 -5.21
CA THR A 27 4.33 20.35 -4.56
C THR A 27 5.22 21.43 -5.14
N GLU A 28 5.58 22.40 -4.31
CA GLU A 28 6.51 23.45 -4.72
C GLU A 28 7.95 22.89 -4.79
N PRO A 29 8.80 23.44 -5.67
CA PRO A 29 10.22 23.12 -5.68
C PRO A 29 10.86 23.40 -4.30
N ASP A 30 11.56 22.41 -3.76
CA ASP A 30 12.27 22.52 -2.48
C ASP A 30 13.75 22.13 -2.68
N GLU A 31 14.66 23.09 -2.44
CA GLU A 31 16.10 22.91 -2.59
C GLU A 31 16.65 21.78 -1.69
N ARG A 32 16.04 21.55 -0.52
CA ARG A 32 16.43 20.46 0.38
C ARG A 32 16.05 19.11 -0.22
N VAL A 33 14.88 19.03 -0.84
CA VAL A 33 14.42 17.81 -1.54
C VAL A 33 15.33 17.55 -2.74
N ALA A 34 15.69 18.57 -3.51
CA ALA A 34 16.62 18.43 -4.64
C ALA A 34 18.01 17.96 -4.19
N ALA A 35 18.54 18.53 -3.10
CA ALA A 35 19.82 18.11 -2.53
C ALA A 35 19.81 16.67 -1.99
N LEU A 36 18.68 16.21 -1.44
CA LEU A 36 18.49 14.84 -0.99
C LEU A 36 18.33 13.87 -2.16
N ASP A 37 17.64 14.26 -3.22
CA ASP A 37 17.49 13.44 -4.43
C ASP A 37 18.84 13.19 -5.13
N ALA A 38 19.72 14.19 -5.14
CA ALA A 38 21.09 14.04 -5.65
C ALA A 38 21.91 12.99 -4.87
N ARG A 39 21.59 12.76 -3.58
CA ARG A 39 22.26 11.76 -2.73
C ARG A 39 21.54 10.42 -2.71
N ALA A 40 20.24 10.43 -2.92
CA ALA A 40 19.36 9.27 -2.88
C ALA A 40 18.35 9.37 -4.04
N PRO A 41 18.70 8.86 -5.23
CA PRO A 41 17.83 8.93 -6.39
C PRO A 41 16.40 8.44 -6.11
N GLY A 42 15.41 9.21 -6.54
CA GLY A 42 13.99 8.94 -6.33
C GLY A 42 13.43 9.49 -5.01
N TYR A 43 14.24 10.21 -4.22
CA TYR A 43 13.78 10.87 -3.01
C TYR A 43 12.72 11.95 -3.32
N ALA A 44 12.90 12.72 -4.39
CA ALA A 44 11.93 13.75 -4.78
C ALA A 44 10.55 13.13 -5.08
N GLN A 45 10.53 11.99 -5.77
CA GLN A 45 9.31 11.24 -6.04
C GLN A 45 8.67 10.67 -4.77
N TYR A 46 9.48 10.03 -3.93
CA TYR A 46 9.03 9.53 -2.62
C TYR A 46 8.40 10.64 -1.76
N HIS A 47 8.99 11.84 -1.77
CA HIS A 47 8.46 13.00 -1.06
C HIS A 47 7.11 13.46 -1.62
N ARG A 48 6.96 13.56 -2.94
CA ARG A 48 5.67 13.86 -3.60
C ARG A 48 4.59 12.83 -3.26
N ILE A 49 4.93 11.54 -3.31
CA ILE A 49 4.04 10.44 -2.91
C ILE A 49 3.55 10.65 -1.47
N GLY A 50 4.45 11.06 -0.57
CA GLY A 50 4.10 11.42 0.82
C GLY A 50 3.00 12.48 0.90
N HIS A 51 3.12 13.57 0.14
CA HIS A 51 2.10 14.62 0.06
C HIS A 51 0.78 14.12 -0.51
N LYS A 52 0.83 13.37 -1.62
CA LYS A 52 -0.36 12.79 -2.27
C LYS A 52 -1.14 11.90 -1.32
N ARG A 53 -0.44 10.99 -0.63
CA ARG A 53 -1.03 10.10 0.37
C ARG A 53 -1.65 10.88 1.53
N GLN A 54 -0.96 11.90 2.03
CA GLN A 54 -1.47 12.71 3.13
C GLN A 54 -2.73 13.48 2.72
N ALA A 55 -2.77 14.04 1.52
CA ALA A 55 -3.95 14.75 1.00
C ALA A 55 -5.14 13.79 0.85
N ALA A 56 -4.93 12.62 0.24
CA ALA A 56 -5.96 11.59 0.12
C ALA A 56 -6.50 11.16 1.49
N TYR A 57 -5.61 10.86 2.44
CA TYR A 57 -6.00 10.47 3.80
C TYR A 57 -6.84 11.54 4.50
N ARG A 58 -6.41 12.82 4.49
CA ARG A 58 -7.16 13.91 5.13
C ARG A 58 -8.57 14.03 4.55
N HIS A 59 -8.69 14.04 3.23
CA HIS A 59 -9.98 14.11 2.56
C HIS A 59 -10.89 12.93 2.93
N LEU A 60 -10.38 11.70 2.87
CA LEU A 60 -11.14 10.48 3.16
C LEU A 60 -11.50 10.34 4.66
N ALA A 61 -10.67 10.85 5.56
CA ALA A 61 -10.93 10.85 6.99
C ALA A 61 -12.06 11.82 7.37
N GLU A 62 -12.17 12.94 6.65
CA GLU A 62 -13.23 13.94 6.81
C GLU A 62 -14.53 13.53 6.10
N ASP A 63 -14.44 12.84 4.96
CA ASP A 63 -15.59 12.34 4.18
C ASP A 63 -15.64 10.81 4.10
N ARG A 64 -16.33 10.20 5.07
CA ARG A 64 -16.57 8.75 5.09
C ARG A 64 -17.46 8.27 3.94
N ALA A 65 -18.29 9.13 3.35
CA ALA A 65 -19.11 8.74 2.22
C ALA A 65 -18.25 8.60 0.97
N ALA A 66 -17.32 9.54 0.73
CA ALA A 66 -16.31 9.42 -0.31
C ALA A 66 -15.49 8.13 -0.17
N ALA A 67 -15.05 7.78 1.04
CA ALA A 67 -14.32 6.53 1.28
C ALA A 67 -15.12 5.26 0.94
N ARG A 68 -16.45 5.27 1.11
CA ARG A 68 -17.32 4.15 0.70
C ARG A 68 -17.52 4.12 -0.81
N THR A 69 -17.81 5.27 -1.41
CA THR A 69 -18.04 5.41 -2.85
C THR A 69 -16.80 5.02 -3.66
N HIS A 70 -15.63 5.44 -3.19
CA HIS A 70 -14.34 5.21 -3.87
C HIS A 70 -13.51 4.12 -3.20
N TYR A 71 -14.14 3.13 -2.57
CA TYR A 71 -13.43 2.04 -1.87
C TYR A 71 -12.41 1.33 -2.78
N GLY A 72 -12.78 1.04 -4.03
CA GLY A 72 -11.89 0.39 -5.01
C GLY A 72 -10.62 1.21 -5.27
N PRO A 73 -10.71 2.48 -5.70
CA PRO A 73 -9.55 3.35 -5.85
C PRO A 73 -8.68 3.49 -4.59
N VAL A 74 -9.28 3.54 -3.39
CA VAL A 74 -8.53 3.58 -2.13
C VAL A 74 -7.78 2.26 -1.87
N LEU A 75 -8.42 1.13 -2.16
CA LEU A 75 -7.80 -0.19 -2.07
C LEU A 75 -6.64 -0.35 -3.07
N ASP A 76 -6.78 0.15 -4.30
CA ASP A 76 -5.71 0.11 -5.29
C ASP A 76 -4.51 0.96 -4.88
N ALA A 77 -4.74 2.14 -4.30
CA ALA A 77 -3.68 2.96 -3.72
C ALA A 77 -2.98 2.26 -2.53
N LEU A 78 -3.74 1.60 -1.65
CA LEU A 78 -3.16 0.78 -0.58
C LEU A 78 -2.31 -0.37 -1.14
N LEU A 79 -2.77 -1.03 -2.19
CA LEU A 79 -2.12 -2.19 -2.79
C LEU A 79 -1.00 -1.83 -3.78
N ALA A 80 -0.70 -0.55 -3.94
CA ALA A 80 0.50 -0.04 -4.57
C ALA A 80 1.50 0.55 -3.56
N ASP A 81 1.16 0.59 -2.25
CA ASP A 81 2.00 1.19 -1.21
C ASP A 81 2.94 0.16 -0.57
N ASP A 82 4.21 0.16 -0.98
CA ASP A 82 5.24 -0.77 -0.49
C ASP A 82 6.02 -0.25 0.75
N ASP A 83 5.68 0.96 1.21
CA ASP A 83 6.26 1.59 2.39
C ASP A 83 5.92 0.77 3.64
N PRO A 84 6.85 0.68 4.61
CA PRO A 84 6.58 -0.08 5.82
C PRO A 84 5.36 0.46 6.60
N SER A 85 5.27 1.77 6.80
CA SER A 85 4.40 2.36 7.82
C SER A 85 3.19 3.06 7.25
N SER A 86 3.28 3.64 6.06
CA SER A 86 2.19 4.42 5.49
C SER A 86 0.92 3.66 5.08
N PRO A 87 0.93 2.35 4.80
CA PRO A 87 -0.29 1.58 4.57
C PRO A 87 -1.32 1.68 5.70
N CYS A 88 -0.89 2.01 6.94
CA CYS A 88 -1.78 2.12 8.09
C CYS A 88 -2.91 3.14 7.88
N TRP A 89 -2.66 4.25 7.19
CA TRP A 89 -3.63 5.32 6.98
C TRP A 89 -4.76 4.90 6.05
N LEU A 90 -4.44 4.38 4.86
CA LEU A 90 -5.45 3.93 3.90
C LEU A 90 -6.15 2.64 4.36
N ALA A 91 -5.44 1.74 5.05
CA ALA A 91 -6.07 0.58 5.68
C ALA A 91 -7.11 0.99 6.72
N GLN A 92 -6.82 1.98 7.58
CA GLN A 92 -7.79 2.50 8.54
C GLN A 92 -9.03 3.09 7.86
N VAL A 93 -8.84 3.86 6.77
CA VAL A 93 -9.95 4.38 5.96
C VAL A 93 -10.83 3.25 5.43
N LEU A 94 -10.24 2.22 4.83
CA LEU A 94 -10.98 1.07 4.28
C LEU A 94 -11.71 0.27 5.37
N VAL A 95 -11.09 0.09 6.54
CA VAL A 95 -11.75 -0.54 7.70
C VAL A 95 -12.97 0.26 8.14
N LEU A 96 -12.88 1.59 8.22
CA LEU A 96 -14.00 2.44 8.62
C LEU A 96 -15.10 2.51 7.54
N ALA A 97 -14.74 2.39 6.26
CA ALA A 97 -15.67 2.47 5.15
C ALA A 97 -16.40 1.15 4.87
N GLY A 98 -15.67 0.03 4.85
CA GLY A 98 -16.18 -1.28 4.42
C GLY A 98 -16.09 -2.39 5.47
N GLY A 99 -15.51 -2.12 6.64
CA GLY A 99 -15.30 -3.11 7.70
C GLY A 99 -14.02 -3.93 7.53
N ARG A 100 -13.52 -4.48 8.64
CA ARG A 100 -12.29 -5.28 8.69
C ARG A 100 -12.36 -6.53 7.82
N ARG A 101 -13.47 -7.28 7.90
CA ARG A 101 -13.63 -8.53 7.17
C ARG A 101 -13.48 -8.34 5.66
N ARG A 102 -14.16 -7.33 5.11
CA ARG A 102 -14.06 -6.99 3.68
C ARG A 102 -12.63 -6.68 3.29
N LEU A 103 -11.95 -5.81 4.05
CA LEU A 103 -10.54 -5.48 3.75
C LEU A 103 -9.68 -6.75 3.74
N GLN A 104 -9.85 -7.64 4.71
CA GLN A 104 -9.08 -8.89 4.73
C GLN A 104 -9.38 -9.82 3.56
N GLU A 105 -10.64 -9.95 3.15
CA GLU A 105 -11.03 -10.73 1.96
C GLU A 105 -10.34 -10.17 0.70
N GLU A 106 -10.31 -8.84 0.56
CA GLU A 106 -9.61 -8.16 -0.55
C GLU A 106 -8.09 -8.35 -0.50
N LEU A 107 -7.48 -8.28 0.69
CA LEU A 107 -6.04 -8.53 0.86
C LEU A 107 -5.69 -10.00 0.55
N VAL A 108 -6.52 -10.95 0.96
CA VAL A 108 -6.37 -12.38 0.60
C VAL A 108 -6.45 -12.54 -0.92
N ALA A 109 -7.48 -11.98 -1.55
CA ALA A 109 -7.64 -12.06 -3.00
C ALA A 109 -6.45 -11.42 -3.75
N ALA A 110 -5.92 -10.30 -3.24
CA ALA A 110 -4.75 -9.64 -3.80
C ALA A 110 -3.48 -10.51 -3.70
N VAL A 111 -3.30 -11.28 -2.63
CA VAL A 111 -2.18 -12.23 -2.52
C VAL A 111 -2.39 -13.45 -3.44
N GLU A 112 -3.61 -13.97 -3.53
CA GLU A 112 -3.92 -15.17 -4.33
C GLU A 112 -3.81 -14.94 -5.83
N GLY A 113 -4.30 -13.80 -6.34
CA GLY A 113 -4.43 -13.55 -7.78
C GLY A 113 -3.85 -12.24 -8.28
N GLY A 114 -3.29 -11.41 -7.40
CA GLY A 114 -2.72 -10.12 -7.79
C GLY A 114 -1.38 -10.24 -8.52
N PRO A 115 -0.99 -9.21 -9.29
CA PRO A 115 0.36 -9.12 -9.82
C PRO A 115 1.39 -8.95 -8.69
N PRO A 116 2.69 -9.20 -8.94
CA PRO A 116 3.69 -9.33 -7.88
C PRO A 116 3.79 -8.14 -6.90
N LEU A 117 3.68 -6.90 -7.39
CA LEU A 117 3.65 -5.70 -6.53
C LEU A 117 2.43 -5.72 -5.59
N ARG A 118 1.25 -6.01 -6.14
CA ARG A 118 -0.01 -6.06 -5.39
C ARG A 118 0.04 -7.11 -4.29
N GLN A 119 0.63 -8.29 -4.56
CA GLN A 119 0.83 -9.34 -3.57
C GLN A 119 1.74 -8.87 -2.43
N ALA A 120 2.88 -8.26 -2.75
CA ALA A 120 3.83 -7.76 -1.76
C ALA A 120 3.23 -6.65 -0.88
N CYS A 121 2.52 -5.69 -1.48
CA CYS A 121 1.86 -4.60 -0.75
C CYS A 121 0.70 -5.12 0.10
N ALA A 122 -0.05 -6.13 -0.37
CA ALA A 122 -1.09 -6.78 0.43
C ALA A 122 -0.53 -7.42 1.72
N VAL A 123 0.66 -8.02 1.65
CA VAL A 123 1.39 -8.52 2.84
C VAL A 123 1.77 -7.40 3.79
N GLY A 124 2.28 -6.27 3.27
CA GLY A 124 2.57 -5.09 4.08
C GLY A 124 1.33 -4.52 4.77
N ALA A 125 0.19 -4.50 4.07
CA ALA A 125 -1.08 -3.98 4.56
C ALA A 125 -1.77 -4.89 5.58
N TRP A 126 -1.57 -6.21 5.53
CA TRP A 126 -2.26 -7.19 6.37
C TRP A 126 -2.18 -6.88 7.87
N ARG A 127 -1.01 -6.44 8.35
CA ARG A 127 -0.82 -6.10 9.77
C ARG A 127 -1.72 -4.96 10.26
N TRP A 128 -2.15 -4.09 9.36
CA TRP A 128 -2.98 -2.92 9.65
C TRP A 128 -4.48 -3.21 9.53
N ALA A 129 -4.86 -4.30 8.86
CA ALA A 129 -6.26 -4.73 8.82
C ALA A 129 -6.76 -5.23 10.18
N ASP A 130 -5.85 -5.60 11.10
CA ASP A 130 -6.06 -6.27 12.40
C ASP A 130 -6.84 -7.58 12.22
N ALA A 131 -6.32 -8.72 12.69
CA ALA A 131 -6.75 -10.05 12.27
C ALA A 131 -7.58 -10.82 13.30
N PRO A 132 -8.84 -10.44 13.60
CA PRO A 132 -9.68 -11.21 14.52
C PRO A 132 -10.27 -12.49 13.89
N TYR A 133 -10.18 -12.65 12.57
CA TYR A 133 -10.80 -13.76 11.83
C TYR A 133 -9.77 -14.85 11.52
N GLY A 134 -9.83 -15.97 12.26
CA GLY A 134 -8.90 -17.09 12.14
C GLY A 134 -8.90 -17.74 10.75
N ASP A 135 -10.08 -17.90 10.14
CA ASP A 135 -10.27 -18.47 8.80
C ASP A 135 -9.52 -17.67 7.73
N LEU A 136 -9.68 -16.34 7.75
CA LEU A 136 -9.01 -15.45 6.80
C LEU A 136 -7.51 -15.38 7.07
N ALA A 137 -7.07 -15.41 8.33
CA ALA A 137 -5.65 -15.45 8.66
C ALA A 137 -4.97 -16.73 8.16
N GLU A 138 -5.63 -17.88 8.27
CA GLU A 138 -5.12 -19.15 7.75
C GLU A 138 -5.04 -19.14 6.23
N ARG A 139 -6.11 -18.70 5.55
CA ARG A 139 -6.14 -18.54 4.09
C ARG A 139 -5.06 -17.57 3.61
N PHE A 140 -4.90 -16.44 4.29
CA PHE A 140 -3.86 -15.46 3.98
C PHE A 140 -2.45 -16.05 4.08
N ARG A 141 -2.15 -16.78 5.16
CA ARG A 141 -0.85 -17.45 5.31
C ARG A 141 -0.63 -18.51 4.24
N ALA A 142 -1.65 -19.27 3.86
CA ALA A 142 -1.56 -20.26 2.79
C ALA A 142 -1.28 -19.59 1.43
N ALA A 143 -2.06 -18.56 1.08
CA ALA A 143 -1.88 -17.78 -0.14
C ALA A 143 -0.49 -17.14 -0.21
N ARG A 144 -0.02 -16.55 0.89
CA ARG A 144 1.31 -15.93 0.98
C ARG A 144 2.43 -16.94 0.72
N ARG A 145 2.36 -18.13 1.32
CA ARG A 145 3.35 -19.19 1.08
C ARG A 145 3.36 -19.65 -0.37
N GLU A 146 2.19 -19.78 -0.98
CA GLU A 146 2.07 -20.19 -2.37
C GLU A 146 2.61 -19.13 -3.33
N ALA A 147 2.27 -17.86 -3.10
CA ALA A 147 2.82 -16.74 -3.86
C ALA A 147 4.34 -16.67 -3.72
N ALA A 148 4.90 -16.90 -2.52
CA ALA A 148 6.34 -16.91 -2.30
C ALA A 148 7.07 -18.00 -3.10
N ARG A 149 6.47 -19.20 -3.25
CA ARG A 149 7.03 -20.30 -4.06
C ARG A 149 7.11 -19.96 -5.54
N HIS A 150 6.16 -19.16 -6.03
CA HIS A 150 6.08 -18.77 -7.43
C HIS A 150 6.75 -17.43 -7.75
N ALA A 151 7.20 -16.69 -6.73
CA ALA A 151 7.83 -15.40 -6.91
C ALA A 151 9.21 -15.55 -7.57
N ALA A 152 9.29 -15.23 -8.86
CA ALA A 152 10.56 -15.17 -9.59
C ALA A 152 11.39 -13.93 -9.22
N ASP A 153 10.72 -12.86 -8.79
CA ASP A 153 11.35 -11.60 -8.44
C ASP A 153 11.90 -11.64 -6.99
N PRO A 154 13.21 -11.42 -6.76
CA PRO A 154 13.79 -11.53 -5.43
C PRO A 154 13.18 -10.58 -4.40
N TRP A 155 12.81 -9.37 -4.80
CA TRP A 155 12.20 -8.37 -3.89
C TRP A 155 10.80 -8.80 -3.48
N VAL A 156 10.02 -9.33 -4.42
CA VAL A 156 8.68 -9.88 -4.13
C VAL A 156 8.81 -11.10 -3.24
N HIS A 157 9.73 -12.01 -3.57
CA HIS A 157 9.98 -13.20 -2.76
C HIS A 157 10.34 -12.84 -1.31
N GLU A 158 11.22 -11.86 -1.08
CA GLU A 158 11.58 -11.39 0.27
C GLU A 158 10.37 -10.87 1.06
N ARG A 159 9.50 -10.08 0.42
CA ARG A 159 8.29 -9.53 1.07
C ARG A 159 7.25 -10.60 1.35
N LEU A 160 7.12 -11.60 0.48
CA LEU A 160 6.21 -12.73 0.65
C LEU A 160 6.76 -13.77 1.63
N ALA A 161 8.08 -13.93 1.71
CA ALA A 161 8.72 -14.86 2.63
C ALA A 161 8.39 -14.48 4.07
N ASP A 162 8.07 -15.49 4.89
CA ASP A 162 7.77 -15.29 6.31
C ASP A 162 9.05 -14.88 7.03
N SER A 163 9.33 -13.59 7.03
CA SER A 163 10.31 -12.99 7.93
C SER A 163 9.69 -13.05 9.32
N GLY A 164 9.81 -14.20 9.99
CA GLY A 164 9.60 -14.27 11.43
C GLY A 164 10.34 -13.12 12.13
N PRO A 165 9.93 -12.71 13.34
CA PRO A 165 10.62 -11.64 14.05
C PRO A 165 12.12 -11.95 14.04
N ARG A 166 12.91 -11.07 13.43
CA ARG A 166 14.36 -11.12 13.57
C ARG A 166 14.61 -10.96 15.07
N SER A 167 14.93 -12.08 15.72
CA SER A 167 15.47 -12.09 17.07
C SER A 167 16.71 -11.19 17.03
N ASN A 168 16.61 -9.98 17.55
CA ASN A 168 17.78 -9.19 17.87
C ASN A 168 18.47 -9.93 19.02
N GLY A 169 19.56 -10.62 18.68
CA GLY A 169 20.58 -11.04 19.65
C GLY A 169 21.46 -9.86 20.04
#